data_AF-A0A0C2GZ60-F1
#
_entry.id   AF-A0A0C2GZ60-F1
#
_cell.length_a   1.000
_cell.length_b   1.000
_cell.length_c   1.000
_cell.angle_alpha   90.00
_cell.angle_beta   90.00
_cell.angle_gamma   90.00
#
_symmetry.space_group_name_H-M   'P 1'
#
loop_
_entity.id
_entity.type
_entity.pdbx_description
1 polymer ?
#
loop_
_entity_poly.entity_id
_entity_poly.type
_entity_poly.pdbx_seq_one_letter_code
_entity_poly.pdbx_strand_id
1 'polypeptide(L)' 'MLRGRRLSTEEKAQISALNGAGFGIRAIGRQIGRTHCLISAYLRIRTNIIRRRILDAEEHLQPMMRGRSADGLRTVACR' A
#
# COMPACT_ATOMS: atom_id res chain seq x y z
N MET A 1 -29.90 4.04 10.95
CA MET A 1 -28.55 3.85 10.38
C MET A 1 -27.53 4.45 11.35
N LEU A 2 -26.62 3.64 11.90
CA LEU A 2 -25.60 4.08 12.87
C LEU A 2 -24.55 4.97 12.18
N ARG A 3 -24.73 6.28 12.29
CA ARG A 3 -23.74 7.29 11.92
C ARG A 3 -22.49 7.13 12.80
N GLY A 4 -21.46 6.49 12.24
CA GLY A 4 -20.17 7.15 12.14
C GLY A 4 -19.22 7.18 13.35
N ARG A 5 -19.16 6.16 14.21
CA ARG A 5 -17.99 6.03 15.10
C ARG A 5 -16.81 5.53 14.27
N ARG A 6 -16.01 6.46 13.71
CA ARG A 6 -14.73 6.17 13.05
C ARG A 6 -13.87 5.28 13.96
N LEU A 7 -13.07 4.40 13.36
CA LEU A 7 -12.10 3.60 14.10
C LEU A 7 -11.01 4.52 14.66
N SER A 8 -10.75 4.41 15.96
CA SER A 8 -9.62 5.07 16.61
C SER A 8 -8.30 4.56 16.05
N THR A 9 -7.23 5.30 16.28
CA THR A 9 -5.85 4.90 15.99
C THR A 9 -5.50 3.57 16.68
N GLU A 10 -5.91 3.40 17.93
CA GLU A 10 -5.69 2.18 18.71
C GLU A 10 -6.45 1.00 18.11
N GLU A 11 -7.72 1.18 17.78
CA GLU A 11 -8.54 0.13 17.15
C GLU A 11 -7.96 -0.28 15.79
N LYS A 12 -7.46 0.67 15.00
CA LYS A 12 -6.78 0.39 13.73
C LYS A 12 -5.50 -0.42 13.92
N ALA A 13 -4.70 -0.10 14.95
CA ALA A 13 -3.49 -0.84 15.30
C ALA A 13 -3.84 -2.28 15.72
N GLN A 14 -4.86 -2.45 16.57
CA GLN A 14 -5.34 -3.76 17.01
C GLN A 14 -5.86 -4.61 15.85
N ILE A 15 -6.70 -4.05 14.97
CA ILE A 15 -7.19 -4.75 13.76
C ILE A 15 -6.01 -5.22 12.92
N SER A 16 -4.99 -4.38 12.77
CA SER A 16 -3.81 -4.68 11.96
C SER A 16 -2.97 -5.81 12.55
N ALA A 17 -2.74 -5.78 13.87
CA ALA A 17 -2.00 -6.81 14.59
C ALA A 17 -2.74 -8.16 14.52
N LEU A 18 -4.05 -8.16 14.78
CA LEU A 18 -4.86 -9.38 14.74
C LEU A 18 -4.99 -9.95 13.32
N ASN A 19 -5.15 -9.09 12.30
CA ASN A 19 -5.16 -9.54 10.92
C ASN A 19 -3.80 -10.10 10.47
N GLY A 20 -2.70 -9.51 10.94
CA GLY A 20 -1.34 -10.02 10.70
C GLY A 20 -1.07 -11.37 11.37
N ALA A 21 -1.68 -11.60 12.53
CA ALA A 21 -1.64 -12.89 13.24
C ALA A 21 -2.60 -13.95 12.64
N GLY A 22 -3.33 -13.64 11.56
CA GLY A 22 -4.20 -14.59 10.87
C GLY A 22 -5.61 -14.74 11.46
N PHE A 23 -6.03 -13.85 12.37
CA PHE A 23 -7.40 -13.90 12.91
C PHE A 23 -8.45 -13.52 11.86
N GLY A 24 -9.55 -14.27 11.85
CA GLY A 24 -10.68 -13.97 10.97
C GLY A 24 -11.41 -12.68 11.37
N ILE A 25 -11.96 -11.96 10.39
CA ILE A 25 -12.62 -10.64 10.56
C ILE A 25 -13.73 -10.67 11.62
N ARG A 26 -14.49 -11.77 11.71
CA ARG A 26 -15.55 -11.92 12.73
C ARG A 26 -14.97 -12.05 14.14
N ALA A 27 -13.85 -12.76 14.31
CA ALA A 27 -13.18 -12.90 15.59
C ALA A 27 -12.61 -11.56 16.05
N ILE A 28 -11.97 -10.83 15.14
CA ILE A 28 -11.48 -9.46 15.37
C ILE A 28 -12.65 -8.55 15.79
N GLY A 29 -13.79 -8.62 15.10
CA GLY A 29 -14.99 -7.86 15.45
C GLY A 29 -15.51 -8.14 16.85
N ARG A 30 -15.54 -9.42 17.25
CA ARG A 30 -15.93 -9.81 18.61
C ARG A 30 -14.96 -9.28 19.67
N GLN A 31 -13.66 -9.32 19.39
CA GLN A 31 -12.63 -8.89 20.36
C GLN A 31 -12.62 -7.38 20.60
N ILE A 32 -12.85 -6.58 19.54
CA ILE A 32 -12.81 -5.11 19.62
C ILE A 32 -14.22 -4.53 19.83
N GLY A 33 -15.26 -5.37 19.84
CA GLY A 33 -16.66 -4.93 19.96
C GLY A 33 -17.14 -4.13 18.73
N ARG A 34 -16.60 -4.42 17.55
CA ARG A 34 -16.90 -3.72 16.29
C ARG A 34 -17.54 -4.64 15.27
N THR A 35 -18.34 -4.06 14.38
CA THR A 35 -19.00 -4.80 13.31
C THR A 35 -17.99 -5.28 12.27
N HIS A 36 -18.13 -6.54 11.83
CA HIS A 36 -17.29 -7.12 10.79
C HIS A 36 -17.26 -6.30 9.50
N CYS A 37 -18.37 -5.64 9.12
CA CYS A 37 -18.42 -4.75 7.96
C CYS A 37 -17.42 -3.59 8.04
N LEU A 38 -17.27 -2.97 9.21
CA LEU A 38 -16.35 -1.84 9.41
C LEU A 38 -14.89 -2.30 9.32
N ILE A 39 -14.59 -3.48 9.86
CA ILE A 39 -13.25 -4.08 9.83
C ILE A 39 -12.88 -4.45 8.39
N SER A 40 -13.80 -5.11 7.66
CA SER A 40 -13.60 -5.42 6.24
C SER A 40 -13.38 -4.17 5.39
N ALA A 41 -14.15 -3.10 5.61
CA ALA A 41 -14.00 -1.84 4.90
C ALA A 41 -12.62 -1.20 5.18
N TYR A 42 -12.19 -1.17 6.44
CA TYR A 42 -10.88 -0.66 6.82
C TYR A 42 -9.74 -1.45 6.15
N LEU A 43 -9.78 -2.78 6.19
CA LEU A 43 -8.76 -3.63 5.59
C LEU A 43 -8.69 -3.42 4.06
N ARG A 44 -9.85 -3.36 3.38
CA ARG A 44 -9.90 -3.07 1.93
C ARG A 44 -9.29 -1.72 1.57
N ILE A 45 -9.63 -0.66 2.32
CA ILE A 45 -9.07 0.67 2.07
C ILE A 45 -7.55 0.64 2.28
N ARG A 46 -7.07 -0.04 3.33
CA ARG A 46 -5.65 -0.18 3.63
C ARG A 46 -4.89 -0.89 2.51
N THR A 47 -5.42 -1.99 1.98
CA THR A 47 -4.81 -2.72 0.86
C THR A 47 -4.73 -1.84 -0.40
N ASN A 48 -5.76 -1.05 -0.68
CA ASN A 48 -5.76 -0.13 -1.82
C ASN A 48 -4.75 1.01 -1.66
N ILE A 49 -4.61 1.58 -0.47
CA ILE A 49 -3.61 2.62 -0.19
C ILE A 49 -2.19 2.06 -0.35
N ILE A 50 -1.92 0.86 0.20
CA ILE A 50 -0.60 0.23 0.08
C ILE A 50 -0.30 -0.09 -1.38
N ARG A 51 -1.24 -0.67 -2.12
CA ARG A 51 -1.06 -0.93 -3.57
C ARG A 51 -0.75 0.32 -4.35
N ARG A 52 -1.48 1.42 -4.11
CA ARG A 52 -1.25 2.68 -4.80
C ARG A 52 0.15 3.22 -4.51
N ARG A 53 0.58 3.22 -3.24
CA ARG A 53 1.95 3.61 -2.86
C ARG A 53 3.04 2.73 -3.47
N ILE A 54 2.80 1.43 -3.62
CA ILE A 54 3.75 0.53 -4.29
C ILE A 54 3.84 0.88 -5.77
N LEU A 55 2.72 1.12 -6.45
CA LEU A 55 2.70 1.55 -7.85
C LEU A 55 3.40 2.92 -8.04
N ASP A 56 3.12 3.88 -7.16
CA ASP A 56 3.75 5.21 -7.19
C ASP A 56 5.27 5.13 -6.91
N ALA A 57 5.70 4.17 -6.07
CA ALA A 57 7.11 3.94 -5.76
C ALA A 57 7.85 3.17 -6.87
N GLU A 58 7.19 2.23 -7.55
CA GLU A 58 7.76 1.57 -8.74
C GLU A 58 7.94 2.54 -9.90
N GLU A 59 7.05 3.53 -10.08
CA GLU A 59 7.22 4.58 -11.08
C GLU A 59 8.47 5.44 -10.82
N HIS A 60 8.81 5.69 -9.55
CA HIS A 60 10.01 6.46 -9.15
C HIS A 60 11.33 5.69 -9.28
N LEU A 61 11.31 4.35 -9.34
CA LEU A 61 12.54 3.55 -9.50
C LEU A 61 12.95 3.34 -10.97
N GLN A 62 12.10 3.71 -11.93
CA GLN A 62 12.32 3.47 -13.37
C GLN A 62 13.12 4.55 -14.17
N PRO A 63 13.51 5.75 -13.68
CA PRO A 63 14.28 6.64 -14.54
C PRO A 63 15.79 6.31 -14.60
N MET A 64 16.33 5.45 -13.72
CA MET A 64 17.78 5.20 -13.64
C MET A 64 18.32 4.06 -14.53
N MET A 65 17.46 3.29 -15.21
CA MET A 65 17.89 2.19 -16.09
C MET A 65 17.75 2.52 -17.58
N ARG A 66 17.92 3.79 -17.96
CA ARG A 66 18.10 4.19 -19.37
C ARG A 66 19.52 4.68 -19.62
N GLY A 67 20.48 3.83 -19.28
CA GLY A 67 21.84 3.95 -19.81
C GLY A 67 21.79 3.81 -21.33
N ARG A 68 21.95 4.91 -22.06
CA ARG A 68 22.38 4.86 -23.47
C ARG A 68 23.90 4.66 -23.45
N SER A 69 24.35 3.44 -23.67
CA SER A 69 25.76 3.14 -23.93
C SER A 69 25.92 2.51 -25.32
N ALA A 70 26.96 3.02 -26.01
CA ALA A 70 27.73 2.42 -27.09
C ALA A 70 27.10 2.31 -28.50
N ASP A 71 27.47 3.23 -29.40
CA ASP A 71 28.40 2.97 -30.53
C ASP A 71 28.09 3.78 -31.79
N GLY A 72 29.08 4.55 -32.26
CA GLY A 72 28.98 5.36 -33.47
C GLY A 72 30.24 6.17 -33.78
N LEU A 73 31.30 5.46 -34.16
CA LEU A 73 32.56 5.91 -34.77
C LEU A 73 32.49 7.20 -35.65
N ARG A 74 33.58 7.98 -35.60
CA ARG A 74 34.14 8.93 -36.61
C ARG A 74 33.42 10.29 -36.73
N THR A 75 34.06 11.45 -36.83
CA THR A 75 35.34 11.83 -37.47
C THR A 75 35.95 13.06 -36.79
N VAL A 76 37.28 13.04 -36.64
CA VAL A 76 38.12 14.23 -36.47
C VAL A 76 38.07 15.04 -37.77
N ALA A 77 37.67 16.31 -37.71
CA ALA A 77 37.85 17.24 -38.82
C ALA A 77 38.96 18.23 -38.44
N CYS A 78 40.17 17.96 -38.93
CA CYS A 78 41.19 18.97 -39.13
C CYS A 78 40.91 19.68 -40.46
N ARG A 79 40.52 20.96 -40.43
CA ARG A 79 41.06 22.03 -41.27
C ARG A 79 40.46 23.38 -40.89
#